data_AF-H3CJN8-F1
#
_entry.id   AF-H3CJN8-F1
#
_cell.length_a   1.000
_cell.length_b   1.000
_cell.length_c   1.000
_cell.angle_alpha   90.00
_cell.angle_beta   90.00
_cell.angle_gamma   90.00
#
_symmetry.space_group_name_H-M   'P 1'
#
loop_
_entity.id
_entity.type
_entity.pdbx_description
1 polymer ?
#
loop_
_entity_poly.entity_id
_entity_poly.type
_entity_poly.pdbx_seq_one_letter_code
_entity_poly.pdbx_strand_id
1 'polypeptide(L)'
;MLQQTAGAWSIHTRLFNSEWKPGLTLNISSFMTKCVYWHTEREVWSTDGCQAQKSTATQAQCLCNHLTLYGSSFFVMPNDVDISRTAELFATVSQNYVVLALLCAFFGLYLITLLWACYADRRSRSKWKMTLLEDNHAGALYNYLISVQTSRRKNAGTTANVTLKLSGSEGESDIHTLTDPDKPVFERGAVDLFLLATPFPLGEVRNIRLQHDNTGGYPSWYVNKVTVQDLQTRQVWHFLCDCWLSADRGDGMTKKTFNAAKNNEIASFRNIFQSRTSTGFRDEHIWVSVVDPPSRSPFTRAQRVSCCMSLLLCTMAINIAFWNLPVDEKSPITWQEIMVGVESGLLMFPINIFIITIFRSIRPRVVSKNKANSERNVRPFAVTVPSILKVCTLHLL
;
A
#
# COMPACT_ATOMS: atom_id res chain seq x y z
N MET A 1 -22.74 -27.94 -19.62
CA MET A 1 -21.97 -29.19 -19.39
C MET A 1 -21.01 -29.48 -20.56
N LEU A 2 -20.02 -28.61 -20.82
CA LEU A 2 -19.04 -28.82 -21.88
C LEU A 2 -17.67 -28.99 -21.22
N GLN A 3 -17.39 -30.23 -20.82
CA GLN A 3 -16.07 -30.66 -20.36
C GLN A 3 -15.01 -30.34 -21.42
N GLN A 4 -13.75 -30.19 -21.02
CA GLN A 4 -12.58 -29.94 -21.87
C GLN A 4 -12.43 -31.03 -22.94
N THR A 5 -13.21 -30.95 -24.01
CA THR A 5 -13.08 -31.82 -25.17
C THR A 5 -12.04 -31.19 -26.08
N ALA A 6 -10.90 -31.86 -26.25
CA ALA A 6 -9.90 -31.51 -27.25
C ALA A 6 -10.60 -31.45 -28.61
N GLY A 7 -10.51 -30.31 -29.30
CA GLY A 7 -11.23 -30.08 -30.55
C GLY A 7 -10.80 -28.79 -31.22
N ALA A 8 -11.05 -28.70 -32.52
CA ALA A 8 -10.66 -27.55 -33.34
C ALA A 8 -11.58 -26.35 -33.08
N TRP A 9 -11.03 -25.25 -32.58
CA TRP A 9 -11.71 -23.97 -32.49
C TRP A 9 -11.59 -23.23 -33.81
N SER A 10 -12.71 -22.71 -34.34
CA SER A 10 -12.72 -21.91 -35.56
C SER A 10 -12.92 -20.44 -35.20
N ILE A 11 -11.95 -19.59 -35.55
CA ILE A 11 -12.04 -18.14 -35.43
C ILE A 11 -12.55 -17.59 -36.76
N HIS A 12 -13.76 -17.02 -36.76
CA HIS A 12 -14.33 -16.41 -37.96
C HIS A 12 -14.15 -14.89 -37.88
N THR A 13 -13.31 -14.34 -38.76
CA THR A 13 -13.17 -12.90 -38.94
C THR A 13 -13.97 -12.48 -40.18
N ARG A 14 -14.96 -11.61 -40.00
CA ARG A 14 -15.80 -11.13 -41.11
C ARG A 14 -15.78 -9.61 -41.15
N LEU A 15 -15.63 -9.10 -42.37
CA LEU A 15 -15.70 -7.68 -42.68
C LEU A 15 -17.19 -7.34 -42.79
N PHE A 16 -17.72 -6.57 -41.84
CA PHE A 16 -19.13 -6.20 -41.80
C PHE A 16 -19.26 -4.72 -42.15
N ASN A 17 -20.00 -4.41 -43.22
CA ASN A 17 -20.33 -3.05 -43.66
C ASN A 17 -19.12 -2.23 -44.17
N SER A 18 -18.74 -2.41 -45.43
CA SER A 18 -17.72 -1.59 -46.11
C SER A 18 -18.38 -0.63 -47.11
N GLU A 19 -18.44 0.67 -46.79
CA GLU A 19 -18.75 1.70 -47.80
C GLU A 19 -17.45 2.31 -48.34
N TRP A 20 -17.22 2.17 -49.65
CA TRP A 20 -16.10 2.82 -50.33
C TRP A 20 -16.39 4.32 -50.50
N LYS A 21 -15.92 5.12 -49.55
CA LYS A 21 -15.83 6.59 -49.58
C LYS A 21 -14.44 7.01 -49.06
N PRO A 22 -13.96 8.24 -49.33
CA PRO A 22 -12.71 8.71 -48.73
C PRO A 22 -12.84 8.73 -47.20
N GLY A 23 -12.09 7.85 -46.52
CA GLY A 23 -12.22 7.57 -45.09
C GLY A 23 -12.76 6.17 -44.81
N LEU A 24 -12.01 5.13 -45.20
CA LEU A 24 -12.38 3.72 -45.02
C LEU A 24 -12.61 3.38 -43.53
N THR A 25 -13.87 3.17 -43.14
CA THR A 25 -14.25 2.57 -41.84
C THR A 25 -14.35 1.06 -41.99
N LEU A 26 -13.40 0.32 -41.42
CA LEU A 26 -13.38 -1.14 -41.35
C LEU A 26 -13.90 -1.60 -39.99
N ASN A 27 -15.08 -2.23 -39.96
CA ASN A 27 -15.57 -2.92 -38.76
C ASN A 27 -15.27 -4.42 -38.87
N ILE A 28 -14.38 -4.90 -37.98
CA ILE A 28 -13.96 -6.29 -37.87
C ILE A 28 -14.65 -6.90 -36.65
N SER A 29 -15.47 -7.94 -36.85
CA SER A 29 -16.03 -8.74 -35.76
C SER A 29 -15.34 -10.09 -35.69
N SER A 30 -14.90 -10.50 -34.50
CA SER A 30 -14.31 -11.82 -34.22
C SER A 30 -15.15 -12.52 -33.15
N PHE A 31 -15.51 -13.77 -33.39
CA PHE A 31 -16.21 -14.61 -32.41
C PHE A 31 -15.76 -16.07 -32.58
N MET A 32 -15.89 -16.84 -31.51
CA MET A 32 -15.45 -18.22 -31.47
C MET A 32 -16.67 -19.14 -31.30
N THR A 33 -16.89 -20.02 -32.28
CA THR A 33 -18.01 -20.98 -32.29
C THR A 33 -17.49 -22.41 -32.29
N LYS A 34 -18.09 -23.25 -31.45
CA LYS A 34 -17.81 -24.70 -31.40
C LYS A 34 -19.10 -25.48 -31.64
N CYS A 35 -19.07 -26.39 -32.59
CA CYS A 35 -20.17 -27.30 -32.91
C CYS A 35 -19.89 -28.68 -32.30
N VAL A 36 -20.84 -29.22 -31.54
CA VAL A 36 -20.69 -30.50 -30.85
C VAL A 36 -21.94 -31.35 -31.03
N TYR A 37 -21.79 -32.65 -30.84
CA TYR A 37 -22.91 -33.59 -30.78
C TYR A 37 -22.75 -34.53 -29.58
N TRP A 38 -23.87 -35.04 -29.08
CA TRP A 38 -23.89 -36.00 -27.98
C TRP A 38 -23.63 -37.42 -28.50
N HIS A 39 -22.49 -37.99 -28.13
CA HIS A 39 -22.16 -39.38 -28.45
C HIS A 39 -22.78 -40.31 -27.41
N THR A 40 -23.88 -40.99 -27.75
CA THR A 40 -24.67 -41.82 -26.82
C THR A 40 -23.88 -42.97 -26.19
N GLU A 41 -23.04 -43.68 -26.96
CA GLU A 41 -22.27 -44.82 -26.41
C GLU A 41 -21.15 -44.43 -25.44
N ARG A 42 -20.61 -43.22 -25.61
CA ARG A 42 -19.50 -42.71 -24.79
C ARG A 42 -19.96 -41.72 -23.72
N GLU A 43 -21.24 -41.34 -23.76
CA GLU A 43 -21.85 -40.31 -22.91
C GLU A 43 -21.03 -38.99 -22.87
N VAL A 44 -20.43 -38.61 -24.00
CA VAL A 44 -19.54 -37.43 -24.11
C VAL A 44 -19.93 -36.58 -25.30
N TRP A 45 -19.79 -35.26 -25.17
CA TRP A 45 -19.88 -34.31 -26.28
C TRP A 45 -18.65 -34.44 -27.20
N SER A 46 -18.84 -34.86 -28.46
CA SER A 46 -17.77 -34.92 -29.44
C SER A 46 -17.92 -33.86 -30.54
N THR A 47 -16.82 -33.51 -31.19
CA THR A 47 -16.78 -32.65 -32.39
C THR A 47 -16.69 -33.45 -33.68
N ASP A 48 -16.55 -34.77 -33.59
CA ASP A 48 -16.31 -35.62 -34.76
C ASP A 48 -17.44 -35.51 -35.79
N GLY A 49 -17.06 -35.20 -37.03
CA GLY A 49 -18.03 -35.05 -38.11
C GLY A 49 -18.86 -33.76 -38.05
N CYS A 50 -18.61 -32.85 -37.11
CA CYS A 50 -19.27 -31.55 -36.99
C CYS A 50 -18.29 -30.38 -37.15
N GLN A 51 -18.59 -29.43 -38.03
CA GLN A 51 -17.77 -28.25 -38.26
C GLN A 51 -18.61 -26.96 -38.22
N ALA A 52 -18.05 -25.89 -37.65
CA ALA A 52 -18.66 -24.57 -37.70
C ALA A 52 -18.49 -23.96 -39.11
N GLN A 53 -19.59 -23.47 -39.69
CA GLN A 53 -19.61 -22.88 -41.03
C GLN A 53 -19.86 -21.38 -40.95
N LYS A 54 -20.83 -20.82 -41.70
CA LYS A 54 -21.15 -19.38 -41.74
C LYS A 54 -21.87 -18.92 -40.46
N SER A 55 -21.35 -19.29 -39.31
CA SER A 55 -21.79 -18.78 -38.02
C SER A 55 -21.66 -17.24 -37.98
N THR A 56 -22.50 -16.61 -37.18
CA THR A 56 -22.46 -15.19 -36.82
C THR A 56 -22.36 -15.08 -35.30
N ALA A 57 -22.10 -13.88 -34.77
CA ALA A 57 -22.00 -13.65 -33.32
C ALA A 57 -23.26 -14.07 -32.54
N THR A 58 -24.43 -14.13 -33.19
CA THR A 58 -25.72 -14.47 -32.57
C THR A 58 -26.30 -15.81 -33.02
N GLN A 59 -25.73 -16.45 -34.06
CA GLN A 59 -26.26 -17.69 -34.62
C GLN A 59 -25.12 -18.62 -35.03
N ALA A 60 -25.10 -19.83 -34.48
CA ALA A 60 -24.14 -20.87 -34.85
C ALA A 60 -24.71 -21.68 -36.00
N GLN A 61 -23.96 -21.79 -37.09
CA GLN A 61 -24.29 -22.68 -38.18
C GLN A 61 -23.31 -23.85 -38.18
N CYS A 62 -23.82 -25.03 -37.83
CA CYS A 62 -23.04 -26.26 -37.75
C CYS A 62 -23.35 -27.16 -38.93
N LEU A 63 -22.31 -27.61 -39.63
CA LEU A 63 -22.40 -28.64 -40.65
C LEU A 63 -21.95 -29.96 -40.03
N CYS A 64 -22.87 -30.90 -39.88
CA CYS A 64 -22.59 -32.23 -39.33
C CYS A 64 -22.92 -33.32 -40.36
N ASN A 65 -22.14 -34.41 -40.38
CA ASN A 65 -22.31 -35.53 -41.32
C ASN A 65 -23.14 -36.71 -40.76
N HIS A 66 -23.76 -36.54 -39.60
CA HIS A 66 -24.63 -37.53 -38.94
C HIS A 66 -25.97 -36.89 -38.60
N LEU A 67 -26.84 -37.59 -37.85
CA LEU A 67 -28.18 -37.13 -37.44
C LEU A 67 -28.39 -37.44 -35.95
N THR A 68 -27.77 -36.67 -35.08
CA THR A 68 -27.68 -36.87 -33.62
C THR A 68 -28.17 -35.64 -32.84
N LEU A 69 -28.12 -35.70 -31.51
CA LEU A 69 -28.41 -34.54 -30.66
C LEU A 69 -27.26 -33.52 -30.76
N TYR A 70 -27.54 -32.36 -31.35
CA TYR A 70 -26.56 -31.29 -31.55
C TYR A 70 -26.57 -30.26 -30.42
N GLY A 71 -25.40 -29.69 -30.19
CA GLY A 71 -25.21 -28.51 -29.36
C GLY A 71 -24.21 -27.56 -30.01
N SER A 72 -24.24 -26.29 -29.60
CA SER A 72 -23.20 -25.33 -29.97
C SER A 72 -22.77 -24.55 -28.73
N SER A 73 -21.49 -24.23 -28.65
CA SER A 73 -20.93 -23.39 -27.61
C SER A 73 -20.39 -22.11 -28.23
N PHE A 74 -20.81 -20.99 -27.67
CA PHE A 74 -20.17 -19.70 -27.92
C PHE A 74 -19.21 -19.41 -26.78
N PHE A 75 -18.05 -18.83 -27.10
CA PHE A 75 -17.32 -18.08 -26.08
C PHE A 75 -18.21 -16.91 -25.65
N VAL A 76 -18.35 -16.72 -24.34
CA VAL A 76 -19.18 -15.64 -23.81
C VAL A 76 -18.47 -14.32 -24.11
N MET A 77 -19.03 -13.54 -25.03
CA MET A 77 -18.61 -12.17 -25.23
C MET A 77 -19.09 -11.35 -24.01
N PRO A 78 -18.26 -10.46 -23.42
CA PRO A 78 -18.73 -9.51 -22.43
C PRO A 78 -19.91 -8.72 -23.01
N ASN A 79 -20.91 -8.41 -22.18
CA ASN A 79 -21.98 -7.51 -22.59
C ASN A 79 -21.40 -6.16 -22.98
N ASP A 80 -21.80 -5.63 -24.13
CA ASP A 80 -21.42 -4.28 -24.55
C ASP A 80 -22.03 -3.26 -23.58
N VAL A 81 -21.16 -2.54 -22.87
CA VAL A 81 -21.56 -1.46 -21.97
C VAL A 81 -21.59 -0.16 -22.75
N ASP A 82 -22.75 0.15 -23.35
CA ASP A 82 -22.98 1.41 -24.05
C ASP A 82 -23.06 2.59 -23.06
N ILE A 83 -21.98 3.37 -22.97
CA ILE A 83 -21.86 4.53 -22.08
C ILE A 83 -22.85 5.66 -22.47
N SER A 84 -23.28 5.71 -23.73
CA SER A 84 -24.23 6.71 -24.23
C SER A 84 -25.64 6.52 -23.68
N ARG A 85 -26.07 5.27 -23.43
CA ARG A 85 -27.38 4.96 -22.85
C ARG A 85 -27.39 5.04 -21.33
N THR A 86 -26.24 5.21 -20.67
CA THR A 86 -26.18 5.24 -19.20
C THR A 86 -27.02 6.38 -18.63
N ALA A 87 -27.12 7.52 -19.33
CA ALA A 87 -28.00 8.63 -18.94
C ALA A 87 -29.49 8.25 -18.91
N GLU A 88 -29.94 7.37 -19.82
CA GLU A 88 -31.31 6.85 -19.85
C GLU A 88 -31.54 5.80 -18.75
N LEU A 89 -30.51 4.98 -18.42
CA LEU A 89 -30.56 4.09 -17.26
C LEU A 89 -30.60 4.85 -15.92
N PHE A 90 -30.04 6.06 -15.85
CA PHE A 90 -30.21 6.92 -14.68
C PHE A 90 -31.65 7.45 -14.53
N ALA A 91 -32.44 7.52 -15.61
CA ALA A 91 -33.84 7.92 -15.55
C ALA A 91 -34.76 6.80 -14.99
N THR A 92 -34.35 5.53 -15.09
CA THR A 92 -35.06 4.38 -14.51
C THR A 92 -34.58 4.01 -13.10
N VAL A 93 -33.78 4.88 -12.45
CA VAL A 93 -33.28 4.71 -11.08
C VAL A 93 -34.37 4.43 -10.05
N SER A 94 -35.59 4.93 -10.27
CA SER A 94 -36.73 4.64 -9.38
C SER A 94 -37.13 3.15 -9.38
N GLN A 95 -36.88 2.42 -10.46
CA GLN A 95 -37.16 0.98 -10.56
C GLN A 95 -36.01 0.11 -10.00
N ASN A 96 -34.77 0.60 -10.05
CA ASN A 96 -33.58 -0.13 -9.59
C ASN A 96 -32.84 0.60 -8.47
N TYR A 97 -33.57 0.98 -7.42
CA TYR A 97 -33.03 1.73 -6.28
C TYR A 97 -31.93 0.99 -5.52
N VAL A 98 -31.87 -0.35 -5.62
CA VAL A 98 -30.88 -1.19 -4.92
C VAL A 98 -29.45 -0.85 -5.38
N VAL A 99 -29.23 -0.73 -6.69
CA VAL A 99 -27.90 -0.40 -7.24
C VAL A 99 -27.49 1.02 -6.84
N LEU A 100 -28.41 1.97 -6.89
CA LEU A 100 -28.16 3.33 -6.45
C LEU A 100 -27.82 3.37 -4.95
N ALA A 101 -28.61 2.71 -4.11
CA ALA A 101 -28.38 2.67 -2.67
C ALA A 101 -27.00 2.08 -2.32
N LEU A 102 -26.59 1.03 -3.02
CA LEU A 102 -25.29 0.39 -2.84
C LEU A 102 -24.13 1.28 -3.31
N LEU A 103 -24.26 1.97 -4.45
CA LEU A 103 -23.27 2.96 -4.90
C LEU A 103 -23.17 4.14 -3.92
N CYS A 104 -24.31 4.69 -3.47
CA CYS A 104 -24.34 5.74 -2.46
C CYS A 104 -23.69 5.30 -1.15
N ALA A 105 -23.91 4.06 -0.71
CA ALA A 105 -23.28 3.50 0.48
C ALA A 105 -21.75 3.41 0.32
N PHE A 106 -21.26 2.91 -0.82
CA PHE A 106 -19.81 2.87 -1.09
C PHE A 106 -19.19 4.26 -1.16
N PHE A 107 -19.84 5.23 -1.83
CA PHE A 107 -19.37 6.62 -1.85
C PHE A 107 -19.41 7.26 -0.45
N GLY A 108 -20.44 6.99 0.35
CA GLY A 108 -20.54 7.45 1.74
C GLY A 108 -19.41 6.91 2.62
N LEU A 109 -19.17 5.59 2.56
CA LEU A 109 -18.06 4.94 3.26
C LEU A 109 -16.69 5.47 2.79
N TYR A 110 -16.54 5.70 1.48
CA TYR A 110 -15.34 6.33 0.91
C TYR A 110 -15.11 7.72 1.50
N LEU A 111 -16.12 8.59 1.55
CA LEU A 111 -15.97 9.94 2.12
C LEU A 111 -15.63 9.90 3.61
N ILE A 112 -16.27 9.04 4.39
CA ILE A 112 -15.98 8.88 5.84
C ILE A 112 -14.53 8.43 6.04
N THR A 113 -14.11 7.40 5.32
CA THR A 113 -12.74 6.86 5.42
C THR A 113 -11.70 7.83 4.87
N LEU A 114 -12.01 8.60 3.83
CA LEU A 114 -11.15 9.65 3.28
C LEU A 114 -10.99 10.81 4.26
N LEU A 115 -12.05 11.25 4.93
CA LEU A 115 -11.99 12.28 5.97
C LEU A 115 -11.12 11.83 7.13
N TRP A 116 -11.33 10.60 7.62
CA TRP A 116 -10.48 10.00 8.64
C TRP A 116 -9.02 9.91 8.19
N ALA A 117 -8.76 9.46 6.96
CA ALA A 117 -7.42 9.33 6.41
C ALA A 117 -6.72 10.70 6.27
N CYS A 118 -7.43 11.71 5.77
CA CYS A 118 -6.94 13.09 5.70
C CYS A 118 -6.60 13.65 7.09
N TYR A 119 -7.47 13.42 8.07
CA TYR A 119 -7.23 13.82 9.46
C TYR A 119 -6.01 13.10 10.04
N ALA A 120 -5.91 11.79 9.85
CA ALA A 120 -4.80 10.97 10.33
C ALA A 120 -3.46 11.35 9.66
N ASP A 121 -3.46 11.69 8.37
CA ASP A 121 -2.29 12.17 7.65
C ASP A 121 -1.83 13.53 8.17
N ARG A 122 -2.75 14.47 8.41
CA ARG A 122 -2.45 15.78 9.02
C ARG A 122 -1.84 15.61 10.41
N ARG A 123 -2.45 14.78 11.27
CA ARG A 123 -1.94 14.48 12.61
C ARG A 123 -0.58 13.81 12.56
N SER A 124 -0.37 12.88 11.63
CA SER A 124 0.91 12.20 11.46
C SER A 124 2.01 13.21 11.08
N ARG A 125 1.78 14.07 10.07
CA ARG A 125 2.76 15.09 9.64
C ARG A 125 3.23 16.00 10.78
N SER A 126 2.35 16.36 11.71
CA SER A 126 2.71 17.15 12.89
C SER A 126 3.70 16.43 13.83
N LYS A 127 3.67 15.09 13.87
CA LYS A 127 4.56 14.30 14.75
C LYS A 127 5.99 14.18 14.22
N TRP A 128 6.21 14.34 12.91
CA TRP A 128 7.52 14.21 12.24
C TRP A 128 8.37 15.49 12.31
N LYS A 129 8.11 16.38 13.26
CA LYS A 129 8.96 17.55 13.51
C LYS A 129 10.17 17.13 14.33
N MET A 130 11.34 17.62 13.93
CA MET A 130 12.57 17.50 14.70
C MET A 130 12.54 18.48 15.86
N THR A 131 12.79 17.96 17.06
CA THR A 131 12.76 18.72 18.30
C THR A 131 14.18 19.18 18.62
N LEU A 132 14.38 20.49 18.77
CA LEU A 132 15.61 21.01 19.35
C LEU A 132 15.50 20.88 20.86
N LEU A 133 16.45 20.19 21.49
CA LEU A 133 16.48 20.09 22.94
C LEU A 133 16.70 21.47 23.57
N GLU A 134 15.86 21.80 24.56
CA GLU A 134 15.92 23.08 25.26
C GLU A 134 17.14 23.18 26.19
N ASP A 135 17.66 22.04 26.64
CA ASP A 135 18.84 21.94 27.52
C ASP A 135 20.18 22.01 26.78
N ASN A 136 20.17 22.25 25.46
CA ASN A 136 21.38 22.44 24.68
C ASN A 136 22.09 23.74 25.08
N HIS A 137 23.40 23.65 25.31
CA HIS A 137 24.21 24.82 25.69
C HIS A 137 24.30 25.85 24.56
N ALA A 138 24.21 27.14 24.87
CA ALA A 138 24.21 28.22 23.87
C ALA A 138 25.50 28.31 23.04
N GLY A 139 26.61 27.78 23.56
CA GLY A 139 27.90 27.67 22.86
C GLY A 139 28.17 26.31 22.22
N ALA A 140 27.21 25.39 22.21
CA ALA A 140 27.38 24.08 21.59
C ALA A 140 27.40 24.18 20.06
N LEU A 141 28.48 23.71 19.44
CA LEU A 141 28.69 23.79 17.99
C LEU A 141 28.57 22.44 17.29
N TYR A 142 28.62 21.34 18.05
CA TYR A 142 28.63 19.99 17.52
C TYR A 142 27.25 19.33 17.68
N ASN A 143 26.61 18.95 16.58
CA ASN A 143 25.23 18.47 16.59
C ASN A 143 25.12 16.96 16.32
N TYR A 144 24.31 16.28 17.12
CA TYR A 144 23.91 14.88 16.97
C TYR A 144 22.38 14.79 16.81
N LEU A 145 21.95 14.07 15.77
CA LEU A 145 20.55 13.75 15.55
C LEU A 145 20.24 12.39 16.16
N ILE A 146 19.35 12.37 17.14
CA ILE A 146 18.92 11.17 17.85
C ILE A 146 17.52 10.80 17.36
N SER A 147 17.38 9.59 16.83
CA SER A 147 16.11 9.01 16.41
C SER A 147 15.73 7.89 17.37
N VAL A 148 14.72 8.10 18.20
CA VAL A 148 14.21 7.10 19.13
C VAL A 148 12.97 6.45 18.53
N GLN A 149 12.99 5.12 18.33
CA GLN A 149 11.86 4.37 17.82
C GLN A 149 11.19 3.58 18.95
N THR A 150 9.96 3.97 19.27
CA THR A 150 9.11 3.25 20.22
C THR A 150 8.42 2.09 19.51
N SER A 151 8.29 0.95 20.19
CA SER A 151 7.66 -0.22 19.59
C SER A 151 6.15 -0.04 19.35
N ARG A 152 5.62 -0.84 18.43
CA ARG A 152 4.18 -0.89 18.10
C ARG A 152 3.41 -1.88 18.96
N ARG A 153 4.06 -2.53 19.93
CA ARG A 153 3.40 -3.42 20.89
C ARG A 153 2.34 -2.68 21.70
N LYS A 154 1.35 -3.41 22.21
CA LYS A 154 0.29 -2.84 23.06
C LYS A 154 0.95 -2.21 24.31
N ASN A 155 0.57 -0.99 24.64
CA ASN A 155 1.09 -0.21 25.77
C ASN A 155 2.63 -0.05 25.76
N ALA A 156 3.22 0.12 24.58
CA ALA A 156 4.66 0.33 24.43
C ALA A 156 5.10 1.79 24.59
N GLY A 157 4.17 2.74 24.51
CA GLY A 157 4.48 4.17 24.70
C GLY A 157 4.52 4.55 26.17
N THR A 158 5.22 5.64 26.48
CA THR A 158 5.40 6.11 27.86
C THR A 158 4.94 7.55 28.02
N THR A 159 4.53 7.87 29.25
CA THR A 159 4.21 9.24 29.71
C THR A 159 5.23 9.77 30.72
N ALA A 160 6.24 8.96 31.06
CA ALA A 160 7.31 9.33 31.98
C ALA A 160 8.32 10.26 31.28
N ASN A 161 9.04 11.07 32.06
CA ASN A 161 10.14 11.85 31.50
C ASN A 161 11.32 10.94 31.22
N VAL A 162 11.80 10.99 29.98
CA VAL A 162 12.93 10.20 29.50
C VAL A 162 14.16 11.09 29.44
N THR A 163 15.26 10.58 29.99
CA THR A 163 16.58 11.20 29.94
C THR A 163 17.55 10.31 29.19
N LEU A 164 18.49 10.94 28.51
CA LEU A 164 19.48 10.32 27.65
C LEU A 164 20.86 10.88 27.92
N LYS A 165 21.87 10.00 27.91
CA LYS A 165 23.28 10.39 27.92
C LYS A 165 24.05 9.61 26.86
N LEU A 166 24.85 10.30 26.06
CA LEU A 166 25.74 9.72 25.06
C LEU A 166 27.15 9.57 25.65
N SER A 167 27.78 8.42 25.43
CA SER A 167 29.19 8.20 25.74
C SER A 167 29.93 7.77 24.48
N GLY A 168 30.91 8.57 24.06
CA GLY A 168 31.77 8.30 22.92
C GLY A 168 33.21 8.03 23.32
N SER A 169 34.09 7.87 22.33
CA SER A 169 35.51 7.59 22.54
C SER A 169 36.29 8.79 23.09
N GLU A 170 35.87 10.01 22.77
CA GLU A 170 36.58 11.25 23.11
C GLU A 170 35.91 12.03 24.25
N GLY A 171 34.71 11.63 24.66
CA GLY A 171 34.02 12.23 25.79
C GLY A 171 32.59 11.74 25.96
N GLU A 172 31.91 12.31 26.95
CA GLU A 172 30.50 12.04 27.24
C GLU A 172 29.69 13.33 27.13
N SER A 173 28.44 13.22 26.71
CA SER A 173 27.49 14.33 26.76
C SER A 173 26.98 14.54 28.20
N ASP A 174 26.35 15.68 28.43
CA ASP A 174 25.52 15.87 29.60
C ASP A 174 24.28 14.95 29.55
N ILE A 175 23.54 14.90 30.67
CA ILE A 175 22.26 14.19 30.72
C ILE A 175 21.21 15.13 30.14
N HIS A 176 20.60 14.71 29.04
CA HIS A 176 19.59 15.48 28.34
C HIS A 176 18.20 14.93 28.58
N THR A 177 17.23 15.82 28.78
CA THR A 177 15.82 15.44 28.94
C THR A 177 15.13 15.51 27.59
N LEU A 178 14.66 14.36 27.12
CA LEU A 178 14.03 14.24 25.82
C LEU A 178 12.55 14.62 25.93
N THR A 179 12.25 15.88 25.67
CA THR A 179 10.89 16.42 25.67
C THR A 179 10.67 17.28 24.44
N ASP A 180 9.40 17.41 24.03
CA ASP A 180 9.00 18.35 22.98
C ASP A 180 7.82 19.19 23.51
N PRO A 181 7.92 20.54 23.49
CA PRO A 181 6.85 21.41 23.98
C PRO A 181 5.61 21.40 23.05
N ASP A 182 5.79 21.10 21.76
CA ASP A 182 4.74 21.21 20.74
C ASP A 182 3.97 19.90 20.51
N LYS A 183 4.49 18.75 20.97
CA LYS A 183 3.88 17.43 20.71
C LYS A 183 4.18 16.41 21.82
N PRO A 184 3.29 15.41 22.01
CA PRO A 184 3.62 14.25 22.83
C PRO A 184 4.73 13.43 22.17
N VAL A 185 5.71 13.01 22.96
CA VAL A 185 6.84 12.15 22.55
C VAL A 185 6.68 10.73 23.10
N PHE A 186 7.37 9.77 22.49
CA PHE A 186 7.39 8.35 22.89
C PHE A 186 6.04 7.64 22.85
N GLU A 187 5.15 8.08 21.96
CA GLU A 187 3.91 7.36 21.69
C GLU A 187 4.17 5.99 21.05
N ARG A 188 3.22 5.07 21.23
CA ARG A 188 3.27 3.73 20.61
C ARG A 188 3.51 3.82 19.10
N GLY A 189 4.58 3.18 18.63
CA GLY A 189 4.94 3.13 17.22
C GLY A 189 5.47 4.43 16.62
N ALA A 190 5.70 5.46 17.44
CA ALA A 190 6.28 6.73 17.02
C ALA A 190 7.80 6.61 16.79
N VAL A 191 8.29 7.51 15.93
CA VAL A 191 9.71 7.76 15.73
C VAL A 191 9.95 9.22 16.05
N ASP A 192 10.62 9.48 17.16
CA ASP A 192 10.87 10.84 17.65
C ASP A 192 12.30 11.25 17.32
N LEU A 193 12.47 12.48 16.81
CA LEU A 193 13.73 13.02 16.33
C LEU A 193 14.14 14.19 17.22
N PHE A 194 15.31 14.07 17.84
CA PHE A 194 15.85 15.03 18.80
C PHE A 194 17.21 15.53 18.32
N LEU A 195 17.43 16.85 18.38
CA LEU A 195 18.73 17.47 18.12
C LEU A 195 19.44 17.75 19.44
N LEU A 196 20.52 17.02 19.68
CA LEU A 196 21.40 17.21 20.82
C LEU A 196 22.65 17.94 20.34
N ALA A 197 23.01 19.04 21.00
CA ALA A 197 24.20 19.81 20.70
C ALA A 197 25.22 19.72 21.85
N THR A 198 26.46 19.39 21.54
CA THR A 198 27.59 19.33 22.47
C THR A 198 28.64 20.41 22.14
N PRO A 199 29.41 20.89 23.15
CA PRO A 199 30.49 21.84 22.93
C PRO A 199 31.71 21.23 22.22
N PHE A 200 31.91 19.92 22.34
CA PHE A 200 33.02 19.17 21.72
C PHE A 200 32.50 17.92 21.00
N PRO A 201 33.24 17.37 20.02
CA PRO A 201 32.92 16.09 19.43
C PRO A 201 33.07 14.96 20.46
N LEU A 202 32.12 14.05 20.51
CA LEU A 202 32.17 12.85 21.37
C LEU A 202 33.04 11.73 20.75
N GLY A 203 33.49 11.90 19.51
CA GLY A 203 34.16 10.85 18.73
C GLY A 203 33.21 9.73 18.32
N GLU A 204 33.69 8.48 18.33
CA GLU A 204 32.88 7.31 18.03
C GLU A 204 31.91 7.02 19.18
N VAL A 205 30.59 7.15 18.94
CA VAL A 205 29.58 6.92 19.98
C VAL A 205 29.49 5.42 20.27
N ARG A 206 29.94 5.01 21.46
CA ARG A 206 29.99 3.61 21.86
C ARG A 206 28.73 3.18 22.60
N ASN A 207 28.26 4.02 23.52
CA ASN A 207 27.19 3.65 24.44
C ASN A 207 26.16 4.77 24.53
N ILE A 208 24.90 4.38 24.72
CA ILE A 208 23.80 5.28 25.04
C ILE A 208 23.14 4.82 26.32
N ARG A 209 22.92 5.75 27.25
CA ARG A 209 22.19 5.48 28.49
C ARG A 209 20.80 6.11 28.38
N LEU A 210 19.78 5.29 28.49
CA LEU A 210 18.38 5.70 28.55
C LEU A 210 17.86 5.48 29.98
N GLN A 211 17.14 6.46 30.50
CA GLN A 211 16.52 6.38 31.81
C GLN A 211 15.16 7.06 31.77
N HIS A 212 14.18 6.53 32.51
CA HIS A 212 12.94 7.25 32.78
C HIS A 212 12.71 7.41 34.29
N ASP A 213 11.97 8.44 34.66
CA ASP A 213 11.66 8.79 36.07
C ASP A 213 10.44 8.03 36.65
N ASN A 214 9.83 7.14 35.87
CA ASN A 214 8.63 6.37 36.21
C ASN A 214 7.41 7.23 36.61
N THR A 215 7.37 8.49 36.16
CA THR A 215 6.22 9.38 36.38
C THR A 215 5.10 9.13 35.36
N GLY A 216 3.93 9.72 35.59
CA GLY A 216 2.77 9.62 34.70
C GLY A 216 1.90 8.37 34.94
N GLY A 217 0.79 8.27 34.20
CA GLY A 217 -0.19 7.18 34.36
C GLY A 217 0.22 5.88 33.67
N TYR A 218 1.09 5.97 32.66
CA TYR A 218 1.62 4.83 31.91
C TYR A 218 3.14 5.00 31.75
N PRO A 219 3.94 4.65 32.76
CA PRO A 219 5.39 4.85 32.73
C PRO A 219 6.14 3.78 31.93
N SER A 220 5.55 2.59 31.76
CA SER A 220 6.18 1.47 31.07
C SER A 220 6.51 1.81 29.61
N TRP A 221 7.77 1.65 29.21
CA TRP A 221 8.22 1.99 27.87
C TRP A 221 8.85 0.79 27.17
N TYR A 222 8.51 0.53 25.91
CA TYR A 222 9.24 -0.44 25.09
C TYR A 222 10.00 0.27 23.97
N VAL A 223 11.32 0.26 24.10
CA VAL A 223 12.24 0.83 23.10
C VAL A 223 12.57 -0.25 22.09
N ASN A 224 12.30 0.01 20.81
CA ASN A 224 12.68 -0.89 19.73
C ASN A 224 14.15 -0.67 19.37
N LYS A 225 14.48 0.54 18.92
CA LYS A 225 15.84 0.93 18.55
C LYS A 225 16.06 2.42 18.74
N VAL A 226 17.32 2.80 18.95
CA VAL A 226 17.77 4.19 18.87
C VAL A 226 18.82 4.31 17.78
N THR A 227 18.84 5.42 17.06
CA THR A 227 19.86 5.71 16.06
C THR A 227 20.41 7.08 16.33
N VAL A 228 21.74 7.19 16.43
CA VAL A 228 22.45 8.45 16.63
C VAL A 228 23.20 8.74 15.35
N GLN A 229 22.97 9.91 14.78
CA GLN A 229 23.67 10.38 13.59
C GLN A 229 24.46 11.63 13.94
N ASP A 230 25.76 11.60 13.66
CA ASP A 230 26.59 12.80 13.67
C ASP A 230 26.29 13.62 12.41
N LEU A 231 25.89 14.88 12.58
CA LEU A 231 25.53 15.74 11.44
C LEU A 231 26.75 16.31 10.70
N GLN A 232 27.92 16.33 11.33
CA GLN A 232 29.15 16.87 10.75
C GLN A 232 29.88 15.80 9.96
N THR A 233 30.08 14.61 10.56
CA THR A 233 30.77 13.49 9.90
C THR A 233 29.85 12.57 9.10
N ARG A 234 28.53 12.69 9.31
CA ARG A 234 27.48 11.81 8.73
C ARG A 234 27.59 10.34 9.15
N GLN A 235 28.37 10.03 10.18
CA GLN A 235 28.40 8.68 10.76
C GLN A 235 27.09 8.39 11.50
N VAL A 236 26.67 7.13 11.45
CA VAL A 236 25.42 6.67 12.05
C VAL A 236 25.70 5.44 12.90
N TRP A 237 25.29 5.50 14.17
CA TRP A 237 25.36 4.39 15.11
C TRP A 237 23.95 3.91 15.45
N HIS A 238 23.76 2.60 15.41
CA HIS A 238 22.49 1.96 15.72
C HIS A 238 22.57 1.27 17.07
N PHE A 239 21.54 1.43 17.89
CA PHE A 239 21.42 0.79 19.19
C PHE A 239 20.15 -0.06 19.17
N LEU A 240 20.32 -1.39 19.19
CA LEU A 240 19.22 -2.34 19.18
C LEU A 240 18.80 -2.62 20.63
N CYS A 241 17.74 -1.96 21.08
CA CYS A 241 17.33 -2.03 22.48
C CYS A 241 16.40 -3.22 22.74
N ASP A 242 15.35 -3.37 21.91
CA ASP A 242 14.30 -4.40 21.98
C ASP A 242 13.93 -4.89 23.39
N CYS A 243 13.70 -3.97 24.32
CA CYS A 243 13.36 -4.31 25.71
C CYS A 243 12.40 -3.32 26.34
N TRP A 244 11.79 -3.76 27.45
CA TRP A 244 11.04 -2.88 28.35
C TRP A 244 12.00 -2.10 29.24
N LEU A 245 11.78 -0.79 29.36
CA LEU A 245 12.23 0.03 30.47
C LEU A 245 10.98 0.32 31.30
N SER A 246 10.87 -0.38 32.42
CA SER A 246 9.72 -0.26 33.31
C SER A 246 10.05 -0.80 34.69
N ALA A 247 9.41 -0.26 35.72
CA ALA A 247 9.52 -0.81 37.08
C ALA A 247 8.69 -2.11 37.25
N ASP A 248 7.59 -2.25 36.52
CA ASP A 248 6.62 -3.35 36.67
C ASP A 248 6.74 -4.47 35.61
N ARG A 249 7.49 -4.24 34.53
CA ARG A 249 7.55 -5.13 33.34
C ARG A 249 8.98 -5.41 32.93
N GLY A 250 9.18 -6.59 32.35
CA GLY A 250 10.50 -7.00 31.86
C GLY A 250 11.43 -7.35 33.01
N ASP A 251 12.56 -6.67 33.08
CA ASP A 251 13.59 -6.84 34.12
C ASP A 251 13.46 -5.83 35.27
N GLY A 252 12.40 -5.01 35.30
CA GLY A 252 12.16 -4.06 36.39
C GLY A 252 13.10 -2.85 36.38
N MET A 253 13.90 -2.68 35.32
CA MET A 253 14.92 -1.63 35.24
C MET A 253 14.39 -0.42 34.47
N THR A 254 14.39 0.75 35.12
CA THR A 254 14.02 2.04 34.51
C THR A 254 15.19 2.75 33.85
N LYS A 255 16.41 2.24 34.03
CA LYS A 255 17.67 2.78 33.51
C LYS A 255 18.48 1.67 32.86
N LYS A 256 18.89 1.88 31.61
CA LYS A 256 19.71 0.92 30.85
C LYS A 256 20.75 1.63 30.00
N THR A 257 21.90 0.98 29.84
CA THR A 257 22.94 1.41 28.91
C THR A 257 22.99 0.39 27.77
N PHE A 258 22.92 0.88 26.54
CA PHE A 258 22.98 0.08 25.32
C PHE A 258 24.28 0.40 24.58
N ASN A 259 24.91 -0.62 24.01
CA ASN A 259 26.12 -0.47 23.22
C ASN A 259 25.75 -0.35 21.74
N ALA A 260 26.62 0.30 20.96
CA ALA A 260 26.46 0.42 19.52
C ALA A 260 26.47 -0.98 18.90
N ALA A 261 25.42 -1.27 18.12
CA ALA A 261 25.27 -2.52 17.42
C ALA A 261 26.34 -2.66 16.35
N LYS A 262 26.97 -3.83 16.30
CA LYS A 262 27.93 -4.17 15.25
C LYS A 262 27.17 -4.47 13.95
N ASN A 263 27.82 -4.29 12.79
CA ASN A 263 27.20 -4.52 11.48
C ASN A 263 26.58 -5.92 11.32
N ASN A 264 27.17 -6.95 11.93
CA ASN A 264 26.66 -8.32 11.94
C ASN A 264 25.38 -8.51 12.77
N GLU A 265 25.18 -7.76 13.86
CA GLU A 265 23.97 -7.82 14.68
C GLU A 265 22.80 -7.10 14.01
N ILE A 266 23.10 -5.99 13.32
CA ILE A 266 22.14 -5.28 12.45
C ILE A 266 21.68 -6.21 11.32
N ALA A 267 22.62 -6.97 10.75
CA ALA A 267 22.34 -7.94 9.70
C ALA A 267 21.78 -9.28 10.21
N SER A 268 21.56 -9.44 11.53
CA SER A 268 21.08 -10.71 12.07
C SER A 268 19.70 -11.06 11.51
N PHE A 269 19.54 -12.33 11.12
CA PHE A 269 18.34 -12.83 10.47
C PHE A 269 17.07 -12.52 11.26
N ARG A 270 17.10 -12.54 12.60
CA ARG A 270 15.93 -12.22 13.43
C ARG A 270 15.46 -10.78 13.22
N ASN A 271 16.40 -9.83 13.21
CA ASN A 271 16.08 -8.41 13.07
C ASN A 271 15.69 -8.07 11.63
N ILE A 272 16.36 -8.68 10.66
CA ILE A 272 15.99 -8.58 9.25
C ILE A 272 14.61 -9.21 9.01
N PHE A 273 14.37 -10.44 9.46
CA PHE A 273 13.11 -11.15 9.26
C PHE A 273 11.96 -10.41 9.92
N GLN A 274 12.06 -10.04 11.20
CA GLN A 274 10.96 -9.35 11.89
C GLN A 274 10.63 -7.99 11.27
N SER A 275 11.64 -7.23 10.83
CA SER A 275 11.43 -5.97 10.13
C SER A 275 10.83 -6.20 8.74
N ARG A 276 11.40 -7.10 7.93
CA ARG A 276 10.98 -7.43 6.56
C ARG A 276 9.58 -8.05 6.51
N THR A 277 9.24 -8.95 7.43
CA THR A 277 7.90 -9.55 7.52
C THR A 277 6.87 -8.47 7.86
N SER A 278 7.17 -7.60 8.84
CA SER A 278 6.25 -6.52 9.20
C SER A 278 6.09 -5.47 8.09
N THR A 279 7.16 -5.08 7.40
CA THR A 279 7.10 -4.12 6.29
C THR A 279 6.53 -4.73 5.01
N GLY A 280 6.89 -5.97 4.70
CA GLY A 280 6.48 -6.69 3.49
C GLY A 280 4.96 -6.84 3.40
N PHE A 281 4.31 -7.34 4.47
CA PHE A 281 2.85 -7.44 4.50
C PHE A 281 2.14 -6.09 4.35
N ARG A 282 2.76 -4.98 4.81
CA ARG A 282 2.19 -3.63 4.74
C ARG A 282 2.39 -2.95 3.39
N ASP A 283 3.46 -3.30 2.68
CA ASP A 283 3.77 -2.79 1.35
C ASP A 283 3.09 -3.61 0.24
N GLU A 284 2.73 -4.88 0.51
CA GLU A 284 2.05 -5.76 -0.45
C GLU A 284 0.51 -5.61 -0.42
N HIS A 285 -0.09 -5.33 0.73
CA HIS A 285 -1.55 -5.22 0.84
C HIS A 285 -2.01 -3.78 1.04
N ILE A 286 -2.48 -3.15 -0.04
CA ILE A 286 -2.98 -1.77 -0.06
C ILE A 286 -4.00 -1.52 1.06
N TRP A 287 -4.90 -2.48 1.31
CA TRP A 287 -5.94 -2.43 2.34
C TRP A 287 -5.38 -2.32 3.77
N VAL A 288 -4.37 -3.12 4.11
CA VAL A 288 -3.69 -3.07 5.43
C VAL A 288 -2.91 -1.76 5.58
N SER A 289 -2.34 -1.31 4.47
CA SER A 289 -1.51 -0.12 4.37
C SER A 289 -2.31 1.19 4.65
N VAL A 290 -3.63 1.19 4.50
CA VAL A 290 -4.51 2.34 4.85
C VAL A 290 -4.47 2.63 6.35
N VAL A 291 -4.50 1.57 7.16
CA VAL A 291 -4.59 1.67 8.63
C VAL A 291 -3.23 1.86 9.26
N ASP A 292 -2.19 1.22 8.72
CA ASP A 292 -0.83 1.30 9.26
C ASP A 292 0.23 1.55 8.18
N PRO A 293 0.34 2.80 7.67
CA PRO A 293 1.27 3.15 6.61
C PRO A 293 2.72 3.12 7.10
N PRO A 294 3.68 2.70 6.24
CA PRO A 294 5.10 2.75 6.56
C PRO A 294 5.50 4.13 7.05
N SER A 295 6.36 4.19 8.05
CA SER A 295 6.85 5.43 8.67
C SER A 295 7.43 6.44 7.68
N ARG A 296 7.88 6.00 6.50
CA ARG A 296 8.53 6.85 5.49
C ARG A 296 7.88 6.78 4.11
N SER A 297 6.63 6.35 4.01
CA SER A 297 5.97 6.26 2.70
C SER A 297 5.59 7.66 2.18
N PRO A 298 5.92 8.01 0.91
CA PRO A 298 5.46 9.25 0.28
C PRO A 298 3.95 9.24 -0.01
N PHE A 299 3.32 8.07 0.06
CA PHE A 299 1.92 7.86 -0.28
C PHE A 299 1.02 7.97 0.96
N THR A 300 0.19 8.98 0.93
CA THR A 300 -0.73 9.36 2.02
C THR A 300 -1.82 8.30 2.23
N ARG A 301 -2.39 8.22 3.43
CA ARG A 301 -3.54 7.35 3.71
C ARG A 301 -4.72 7.69 2.81
N ALA A 302 -4.93 8.99 2.54
CA ALA A 302 -6.00 9.44 1.66
C ALA A 302 -5.89 8.83 0.25
N GLN A 303 -4.69 8.85 -0.34
CA GLN A 303 -4.46 8.25 -1.65
C GLN A 303 -4.64 6.72 -1.65
N ARG A 304 -4.30 6.04 -0.54
CA ARG A 304 -4.53 4.59 -0.37
C ARG A 304 -6.02 4.26 -0.36
N VAL A 305 -6.82 5.07 0.34
CA VAL A 305 -8.28 4.93 0.36
C VAL A 305 -8.87 5.15 -1.03
N SER A 306 -8.41 6.16 -1.78
CA SER A 306 -8.85 6.37 -3.17
C SER A 306 -8.51 5.20 -4.08
N CYS A 307 -7.31 4.62 -3.95
CA CYS A 307 -6.94 3.40 -4.67
C CYS A 307 -7.86 2.22 -4.35
N CYS A 308 -8.13 1.97 -3.06
CA CYS A 308 -9.04 0.91 -2.64
C CYS A 308 -10.43 1.08 -3.27
N MET A 309 -10.93 2.33 -3.31
CA MET A 309 -12.20 2.64 -3.95
C MET A 309 -12.15 2.39 -5.47
N SER A 310 -11.09 2.81 -6.16
CA SER A 310 -10.92 2.55 -7.59
C SER A 310 -10.89 1.05 -7.90
N LEU A 311 -10.17 0.24 -7.11
CA LEU A 311 -10.14 -1.21 -7.28
C LEU A 311 -11.54 -1.83 -7.08
N LEU A 312 -12.26 -1.41 -6.04
CA LEU A 312 -13.62 -1.88 -5.78
C LEU A 312 -14.56 -1.54 -6.95
N LEU A 313 -14.56 -0.29 -7.41
CA LEU A 313 -15.40 0.13 -8.53
C LEU A 313 -15.03 -0.60 -9.85
N CYS A 314 -13.74 -0.82 -10.13
CA CYS A 314 -13.32 -1.59 -11.29
C CYS A 314 -13.82 -3.04 -11.21
N THR A 315 -13.74 -3.69 -10.03
CA THR A 315 -14.29 -5.05 -9.87
C THR A 315 -15.78 -5.11 -10.12
N MET A 316 -16.54 -4.12 -9.65
CA MET A 316 -17.98 -4.03 -9.91
C MET A 316 -18.28 -3.83 -11.39
N ALA A 317 -17.55 -2.94 -12.07
CA ALA A 317 -17.73 -2.69 -13.49
C ALA A 317 -17.44 -3.95 -14.33
N ILE A 318 -16.39 -4.70 -13.99
CA ILE A 318 -16.07 -5.97 -14.65
C ILE A 318 -17.18 -6.99 -14.39
N ASN A 319 -17.66 -7.13 -13.15
CA ASN A 319 -18.75 -8.05 -12.84
C ASN A 319 -20.05 -7.71 -13.60
N ILE A 320 -20.34 -6.43 -13.85
CA ILE A 320 -21.49 -6.01 -14.67
C ILE A 320 -21.31 -6.41 -16.14
N ALA A 321 -20.09 -6.32 -16.69
CA ALA A 321 -19.81 -6.72 -18.06
C ALA A 321 -20.07 -8.22 -18.30
N PHE A 322 -20.00 -9.05 -17.25
CA PHE A 322 -20.28 -10.50 -17.31
C PHE A 322 -21.62 -10.89 -16.66
N TRP A 323 -22.55 -9.94 -16.44
CA TRP A 323 -23.85 -10.20 -15.82
C TRP A 323 -24.83 -10.90 -16.79
N ASN A 324 -25.73 -11.74 -16.26
CA ASN A 324 -26.80 -12.45 -17.02
C ASN A 324 -26.32 -13.37 -18.16
N LEU A 325 -25.27 -14.14 -17.91
CA LEU A 325 -24.88 -15.20 -18.83
C LEU A 325 -25.84 -16.38 -18.68
N PRO A 326 -26.31 -17.01 -19.77
CA PRO A 326 -27.22 -18.15 -19.68
C PRO A 326 -26.52 -19.30 -18.96
N VAL A 327 -27.02 -19.65 -17.77
CA VAL A 327 -26.49 -20.71 -16.91
C VAL A 327 -27.29 -21.98 -17.14
N ASP A 328 -26.62 -23.12 -17.33
CA ASP A 328 -27.27 -24.43 -17.36
C ASP A 328 -27.87 -24.75 -15.96
N GLU A 329 -29.20 -24.92 -15.87
CA GLU A 329 -29.98 -25.07 -14.61
C GLU A 329 -29.58 -26.23 -13.67
N LYS A 330 -28.64 -27.09 -14.05
CA LYS A 330 -28.46 -28.41 -13.39
C LYS A 330 -27.26 -28.53 -12.45
N SER A 331 -26.55 -27.46 -12.09
CA SER A 331 -25.40 -27.58 -11.17
C SER A 331 -25.29 -26.39 -10.21
N PRO A 332 -25.00 -26.63 -8.91
CA PRO A 332 -24.94 -25.57 -7.89
C PRO A 332 -23.74 -24.63 -8.05
N ILE A 333 -22.72 -25.00 -8.84
CA ILE A 333 -21.64 -24.14 -9.32
C ILE A 333 -21.39 -24.55 -10.77
N THR A 334 -21.57 -23.64 -11.71
CA THR A 334 -21.33 -23.94 -13.12
C THR A 334 -19.89 -23.61 -13.50
N TRP A 335 -19.28 -24.41 -14.39
CA TRP A 335 -17.93 -24.13 -14.91
C TRP A 335 -17.81 -22.72 -15.53
N GLN A 336 -18.93 -22.17 -16.00
CA GLN A 336 -19.03 -20.81 -16.53
C GLN A 336 -18.73 -19.75 -15.45
N GLU A 337 -19.27 -19.91 -14.23
CA GLU A 337 -19.01 -18.99 -13.11
C GLU A 337 -17.54 -18.98 -12.70
N ILE A 338 -16.89 -20.15 -12.70
CA ILE A 338 -15.46 -20.28 -12.42
C ILE A 338 -14.64 -19.57 -13.51
N MET A 339 -15.02 -19.74 -14.77
CA MET A 339 -14.35 -19.11 -15.91
C MET A 339 -14.47 -17.58 -15.86
N VAL A 340 -15.67 -17.05 -15.56
CA VAL A 340 -15.91 -15.61 -15.36
C VAL A 340 -15.07 -15.06 -14.20
N GLY A 341 -14.93 -15.82 -13.10
CA GLY A 341 -14.08 -15.46 -11.98
C GLY A 341 -12.59 -15.36 -12.37
N VAL A 342 -12.10 -16.32 -13.16
CA VAL A 342 -10.71 -16.32 -13.67
C VAL A 342 -10.48 -15.14 -14.62
N GLU A 343 -11.38 -14.89 -15.56
CA GLU A 343 -11.27 -13.76 -16.52
C GLU A 343 -11.32 -12.41 -15.81
N SER A 344 -12.23 -12.24 -14.86
CA SER A 344 -12.34 -11.03 -14.04
C SER A 344 -11.06 -10.77 -13.23
N GLY A 345 -10.47 -11.84 -12.68
CA GLY A 345 -9.18 -11.77 -12.00
C GLY A 345 -8.04 -11.36 -12.94
N LEU A 346 -8.02 -11.89 -14.16
CA LEU A 346 -7.00 -11.60 -15.17
C LEU A 346 -7.08 -10.15 -15.67
N LEU A 347 -8.30 -9.59 -15.79
CA LEU A 347 -8.53 -8.18 -16.11
C LEU A 347 -8.14 -7.23 -14.96
N MET A 348 -8.38 -7.63 -13.71
CA MET A 348 -8.02 -6.82 -12.54
C MET A 348 -6.53 -6.83 -12.20
N PHE A 349 -5.82 -7.91 -12.53
CA PHE A 349 -4.41 -8.08 -12.23
C PHE A 349 -3.50 -6.94 -12.75
N PRO A 350 -3.54 -6.55 -14.05
CA PRO A 350 -2.72 -5.46 -14.56
C PRO A 350 -3.07 -4.10 -13.93
N ILE A 351 -4.36 -3.87 -13.61
CA ILE A 351 -4.81 -2.64 -12.93
C ILE A 351 -4.17 -2.55 -11.54
N ASN A 352 -4.17 -3.65 -10.78
CA ASN A 352 -3.56 -3.71 -9.46
C ASN A 352 -2.04 -3.49 -9.52
N ILE A 353 -1.34 -4.16 -10.45
CA ILE A 353 0.10 -3.94 -10.68
C ILE A 353 0.39 -2.49 -11.05
N PHE A 354 -0.41 -1.90 -11.93
CA PHE A 354 -0.22 -0.52 -12.37
C PHE A 354 -0.35 0.46 -11.19
N ILE A 355 -1.36 0.30 -10.35
CA ILE A 355 -1.52 1.17 -9.18
C ILE A 355 -0.39 0.98 -8.17
N ILE A 356 0.07 -0.26 -7.94
CA ILE A 356 1.21 -0.55 -7.05
C ILE A 356 2.53 0.01 -7.60
N THR A 357 2.74 -0.03 -8.92
CA THR A 357 3.96 0.50 -9.55
C THR A 357 3.99 2.03 -9.57
N ILE A 358 2.85 2.69 -9.78
CA ILE A 358 2.70 4.13 -9.53
C ILE A 358 3.04 4.44 -8.05
N PHE A 359 2.52 3.65 -7.11
CA PHE A 359 2.84 3.81 -5.68
C PHE A 359 4.34 3.77 -5.40
N ARG A 360 5.06 2.81 -5.98
CA ARG A 360 6.52 2.66 -5.78
C ARG A 360 7.36 3.74 -6.47
N SER A 361 6.82 4.41 -7.49
CA SER A 361 7.57 5.39 -8.30
C SER A 361 7.35 6.85 -7.90
N ILE A 362 6.31 7.18 -7.12
CA ILE A 362 6.05 8.56 -6.65
C ILE A 362 7.09 8.95 -5.58
N ARG A 363 7.92 9.95 -5.90
CA ARG A 363 8.87 10.57 -4.94
C ARG A 363 8.17 11.58 -4.02
N PRO A 364 8.67 11.81 -2.79
CA PRO A 364 8.16 12.85 -1.92
C PRO A 364 8.28 14.23 -2.60
N ARG A 365 7.20 15.02 -2.57
CA ARG A 365 7.20 16.38 -3.13
C ARG A 365 8.13 17.26 -2.28
N VAL A 366 9.29 17.61 -2.81
CA VAL A 366 10.17 18.62 -2.19
C VAL A 366 9.50 19.97 -2.39
N VAL A 367 8.90 20.52 -1.34
CA VAL A 367 8.37 21.88 -1.37
C VAL A 367 9.57 22.83 -1.38
N SER A 368 9.84 23.43 -2.54
CA SER A 368 10.79 24.52 -2.67
C SER A 368 10.20 25.74 -1.94
N LYS A 369 10.71 26.07 -0.75
CA LYS A 369 10.47 27.38 -0.14
C LYS A 369 11.25 28.40 -0.97
N ASN A 370 10.60 29.12 -1.87
CA ASN A 370 11.12 30.37 -2.38
C ASN A 370 10.03 31.43 -2.45
N LYS A 371 10.40 32.63 -1.98
CA LYS A 371 9.69 33.91 -1.89
C LYS A 371 8.66 34.09 -0.77
N ALA A 372 9.17 34.53 0.39
CA ALA A 372 8.56 35.60 1.17
C ALA A 372 9.64 36.39 1.94
N ASN A 373 10.01 37.53 1.35
CA ASN A 373 10.58 38.76 1.88
C ASN A 373 11.96 38.86 2.57
N SER A 374 12.62 39.91 2.09
CA SER A 374 13.91 40.49 2.42
C SER A 374 13.83 41.38 3.67
N GLU A 375 15.00 41.55 4.29
CA GLU A 375 15.42 42.54 5.31
C GLU A 375 15.24 42.27 6.82
N ARG A 376 16.42 42.07 7.45
CA ARG A 376 16.91 42.48 8.79
C ARG A 376 16.37 41.79 10.05
N ASN A 377 17.18 40.87 10.60
CA ASN A 377 18.10 41.17 11.71
C ASN A 377 18.96 39.94 12.06
N VAL A 378 20.23 40.17 12.35
CA VAL A 378 21.27 39.16 12.64
C VAL A 378 20.89 38.35 13.88
N ARG A 379 20.63 37.06 13.68
CA ARG A 379 20.69 35.97 14.68
C ARG A 379 21.37 34.77 14.00
N PRO A 380 22.19 33.97 14.71
CA PRO A 380 22.98 32.92 14.08
C PRO A 380 22.08 31.92 13.34
N PHE A 381 22.58 31.44 12.19
CA PHE A 381 21.85 30.65 11.20
C PHE A 381 21.10 29.47 11.83
N ALA A 382 19.76 29.53 11.80
CA ALA A 382 18.92 28.36 11.97
C ALA A 382 19.19 27.39 10.81
N VAL A 383 19.74 26.22 11.13
CA VAL A 383 20.00 25.14 10.17
C VAL A 383 18.66 24.67 9.60
N THR A 384 18.30 25.18 8.43
CA THR A 384 17.07 24.79 7.73
C THR A 384 17.16 23.36 7.19
N VAL A 385 16.08 22.62 7.42
CA VAL A 385 15.78 21.19 7.19
C VAL A 385 15.90 20.58 5.76
N PRO A 386 16.04 21.29 4.60
CA PRO A 386 15.93 20.61 3.30
C PRO A 386 17.13 19.73 2.87
N SER A 387 18.28 19.80 3.54
CA SER A 387 19.49 19.04 3.14
C SER A 387 19.67 17.70 3.85
N ILE A 388 18.99 17.45 4.97
CA ILE A 388 19.11 16.19 5.75
C ILE A 388 18.29 15.05 5.11
N LEU A 389 17.22 15.38 4.37
CA LEU A 389 16.33 14.41 3.71
C LEU A 389 16.92 13.72 2.47
N LYS A 390 18.12 14.10 2.00
CA LYS A 390 18.78 13.45 0.85
C LYS A 390 19.59 12.19 1.20
N VAL A 391 19.83 11.90 2.48
CA VAL A 391 20.82 10.87 2.89
C VAL A 391 20.19 9.58 3.43
N CYS A 392 18.92 9.58 3.88
CA CYS A 392 18.24 8.36 4.32
C CYS A 392 17.83 7.40 3.17
N THR A 393 18.08 7.77 1.91
CA THR A 393 17.65 7.02 0.71
C THR A 393 18.77 6.21 0.04
N LEU A 394 20.02 6.27 0.52
CA LEU A 394 21.17 5.71 -0.20
C LEU A 394 21.86 4.50 0.47
N HIS A 395 21.36 3.98 1.59
CA HIS A 395 22.04 2.87 2.30
C HIS A 395 21.17 1.65 2.65
N LEU A 396 20.08 1.41 1.91
CA LEU A 396 19.30 0.16 1.98
C LEU A 396 18.97 -0.40 0.59
N LEU A 397 19.93 -0.31 -0.33
CA LEU A 397 20.03 -1.21 -1.48
C LEU A 397 21.10 -2.25 -1.17
#